data_AF-A0A2V4H891-F1
#
_entry.id   AF-A0A2V4H891-F1
#
_cell.length_a   1.000
_cell.length_b   1.000
_cell.length_c   1.000
_cell.angle_alpha   90.00
_cell.angle_beta   90.00
_cell.angle_gamma   90.00
#
_symmetry.space_group_name_H-M   'P 1'
#
loop_
_entity.id
_entity.type
_entity.pdbx_description
1 polymer ?
#
loop_
_entity_poly.entity_id
_entity_poly.type
_entity_poly.pdbx_seq_one_letter_code
_entity_poly.pdbx_strand_id
1 'polypeptide(L)'
;MKPIIVKKGDIRRLLKESGEIDGNDGRISVAARILYEFGDRIVFVKAYENEDIDLKIKNRKNDYRYVKVIGSQNGEFHIIDLPIGERKIGTDTLYNKIISSETFGSGIRNEILNMISFEMKRRNSIWILVDKENHAYYPFTTHSITEIILHDVEYRFERGMIERTIEIKVPVQFIDNYWQRYLKSKNRTPGEVWASMIVQ
;
A
#
# COMPACT_ATOMS: atom_id res chain seq x y z
N MET A 1 -14.89 2.21 16.54
CA MET A 1 -14.69 3.63 16.94
C MET A 1 -15.32 4.57 15.91
N LYS A 2 -15.57 5.84 16.26
CA LYS A 2 -16.02 6.85 15.29
C LYS A 2 -14.80 7.41 14.53
N PRO A 3 -14.89 7.62 13.20
CA PRO A 3 -13.77 8.14 12.42
C PRO A 3 -13.48 9.60 12.77
N ILE A 4 -12.20 9.98 12.73
CA ILE A 4 -11.75 11.37 12.84
C ILE A 4 -11.93 12.03 11.46
N ILE A 5 -12.60 13.17 11.41
CA ILE A 5 -12.81 13.90 10.14
C ILE A 5 -11.81 15.05 10.07
N VAL A 6 -10.94 15.01 9.06
CA VAL A 6 -9.94 16.03 8.78
C VAL A 6 -10.41 16.91 7.62
N LYS A 7 -10.44 18.24 7.81
CA LYS A 7 -10.84 19.23 6.80
C LYS A 7 -9.71 20.23 6.51
N LYS A 8 -9.84 20.95 5.40
CA LYS A 8 -8.82 21.93 4.95
C LYS A 8 -8.51 23.03 5.98
N GLY A 9 -9.50 23.42 6.78
CA GLY A 9 -9.33 24.43 7.84
C GLY A 9 -8.43 23.99 9.00
N ASP A 10 -8.30 22.68 9.23
CA ASP A 10 -7.56 22.12 10.38
C ASP A 10 -6.09 21.81 10.07
N ILE A 11 -5.67 21.88 8.79
CA ILE A 11 -4.35 21.41 8.32
C ILE A 11 -3.19 22.02 9.10
N ARG A 12 -3.16 23.35 9.27
CA ARG A 12 -2.03 24.04 9.93
C ARG A 12 -1.88 23.64 11.39
N ARG A 13 -2.99 23.34 12.07
CA ARG A 13 -2.97 22.86 13.45
C ARG A 13 -2.45 21.42 13.48
N LEU A 14 -3.01 20.56 12.64
CA LEU A 14 -2.67 19.13 12.62
C LEU A 14 -1.23 18.88 12.20
N LEU A 15 -0.69 19.62 11.23
CA LEU A 15 0.73 19.50 10.83
C LEU A 15 1.71 19.99 11.92
N LYS A 16 1.28 20.88 12.82
CA LYS A 16 2.08 21.31 13.98
C LYS A 16 2.00 20.32 15.13
N GLU A 17 0.84 19.71 15.33
CA GLU A 17 0.60 18.71 16.38
C GLU A 17 1.23 17.36 16.03
N SER A 18 1.26 16.97 14.74
CA SER A 18 1.82 15.70 14.27
C SER A 18 3.35 15.70 14.11
N GLY A 19 4.07 16.53 14.89
CA GLY A 19 5.52 16.73 14.80
C GLY A 19 6.36 15.49 15.11
N GLU A 20 5.74 14.43 15.63
CA GLU A 20 6.37 13.16 15.96
C GLU A 20 5.56 12.06 15.26
N ILE A 21 6.10 11.43 14.20
CA ILE A 21 5.42 10.33 13.52
C ILE A 21 5.62 9.06 14.34
N ASP A 22 4.84 8.89 15.40
CA ASP A 22 4.83 7.65 16.17
C ASP A 22 3.49 6.93 16.05
N GLY A 23 3.53 5.60 15.86
CA GLY A 23 2.42 4.63 15.81
C GLY A 23 1.09 5.01 15.12
N ASN A 24 0.38 6.02 15.64
CA ASN A 24 -0.91 6.54 15.19
C ASN A 24 -0.83 7.93 14.50
N ASP A 25 0.22 8.71 14.72
CA ASP A 25 0.38 10.06 14.14
C ASP A 25 0.63 10.02 12.62
N GLY A 26 1.08 8.87 12.10
CA GLY A 26 1.25 8.65 10.67
C GLY A 26 -0.04 8.84 9.86
N ARG A 27 -1.20 8.42 10.35
CA ARG A 27 -2.46 8.49 9.58
C ARG A 27 -2.99 9.92 9.48
N ILE A 28 -2.98 10.63 10.60
CA ILE A 28 -3.47 12.01 10.68
C ILE A 28 -2.50 12.95 9.95
N SER A 29 -1.18 12.75 10.11
CA SER A 29 -0.18 13.48 9.33
C SER A 29 -0.31 13.23 7.84
N VAL A 30 -0.49 11.97 7.39
CA VAL A 30 -0.77 11.64 5.99
C VAL A 30 -2.05 12.32 5.51
N ALA A 31 -3.14 12.27 6.29
CA ALA A 31 -4.41 12.94 5.95
C ALA A 31 -4.23 14.46 5.79
N ALA A 32 -3.49 15.09 6.70
CA ALA A 32 -3.16 16.50 6.66
C ALA A 32 -2.27 16.83 5.46
N ARG A 33 -1.27 15.99 5.15
CA ARG A 33 -0.38 16.13 4.00
C ARG A 33 -1.13 16.01 2.68
N ILE A 34 -2.02 15.02 2.57
CA ILE A 34 -2.92 14.85 1.42
C ILE A 34 -3.77 16.11 1.22
N LEU A 35 -4.34 16.65 2.30
CA LEU A 35 -5.14 17.88 2.20
C LEU A 35 -4.30 19.12 1.91
N TYR A 36 -3.05 19.16 2.36
CA TYR A 36 -2.11 20.24 2.05
C TYR A 36 -1.73 20.24 0.58
N GLU A 37 -1.34 19.09 0.04
CA GLU A 37 -0.87 18.94 -1.34
C GLU A 37 -2.03 18.87 -2.35
N PHE A 38 -3.20 18.35 -1.94
CA PHE A 38 -4.31 18.01 -2.85
C PHE A 38 -5.68 18.52 -2.42
N GLY A 39 -5.73 19.43 -1.44
CA GLY A 39 -6.97 19.91 -0.82
C GLY A 39 -7.96 20.54 -1.79
N ASP A 40 -7.54 21.00 -2.98
CA ASP A 40 -8.45 21.56 -3.98
C ASP A 40 -9.36 20.51 -4.62
N ARG A 41 -9.00 19.23 -4.56
CA ARG A 41 -9.81 18.13 -5.11
C ARG A 41 -10.55 17.34 -4.03
N ILE A 42 -10.28 17.62 -2.76
CA ILE A 42 -10.74 16.85 -1.61
C ILE A 42 -11.65 17.70 -0.73
N VAL A 43 -12.79 17.16 -0.31
CA VAL A 43 -13.73 17.81 0.61
C VAL A 43 -13.32 17.56 2.07
N PHE A 44 -13.07 16.30 2.41
CA PHE A 44 -12.54 15.88 3.72
C PHE A 44 -11.86 14.51 3.60
N VAL A 45 -11.06 14.18 4.61
CA VAL A 45 -10.48 12.85 4.81
C VAL A 45 -11.03 12.30 6.12
N LYS A 46 -11.54 11.07 6.11
CA LYS A 46 -11.85 10.33 7.34
C LYS A 46 -10.68 9.44 7.68
N ALA A 47 -10.11 9.58 8.88
CA ALA A 47 -9.12 8.65 9.42
C ALA A 47 -9.82 7.65 10.35
N TYR A 48 -9.48 6.37 10.21
CA TYR A 48 -10.04 5.28 10.99
C TYR A 48 -8.93 4.66 11.85
N GLU A 49 -9.31 4.26 13.07
CA GLU A 49 -8.44 3.49 13.96
C GLU A 49 -8.83 2.02 13.89
N ASN A 50 -7.82 1.14 13.81
CA ASN A 50 -7.97 -0.32 13.83
C ASN A 50 -8.86 -0.87 12.70
N GLU A 51 -8.89 -0.21 11.54
CA GLU A 51 -9.51 -0.73 10.32
C GLU A 51 -8.44 -1.10 9.29
N ASP A 52 -8.77 -2.02 8.37
CA ASP A 52 -7.94 -2.34 7.20
C ASP A 52 -7.81 -1.17 6.21
N ILE A 53 -8.57 -0.10 6.44
CA ILE A 53 -8.44 1.17 5.75
C ILE A 53 -8.05 2.23 6.75
N ASP A 54 -6.96 2.92 6.48
CA ASP A 54 -6.53 4.03 7.31
C ASP A 54 -7.32 5.30 6.98
N LEU A 55 -7.58 5.58 5.69
CA LEU A 55 -8.26 6.80 5.26
C LEU A 55 -9.38 6.57 4.22
N LYS A 56 -10.44 7.38 4.31
CA LYS A 56 -11.46 7.52 3.26
C LYS A 56 -11.54 8.97 2.79
N ILE A 57 -11.19 9.18 1.53
CA ILE A 57 -11.15 10.49 0.89
C ILE A 57 -12.48 10.73 0.17
N LYS A 58 -13.08 11.89 0.40
CA LYS A 58 -14.24 12.38 -0.37
C LYS A 58 -13.77 13.42 -1.38
N ASN A 59 -13.95 13.16 -2.67
CA ASN A 59 -13.66 14.14 -3.71
C ASN A 59 -14.85 15.09 -3.95
N ARG A 60 -14.63 16.19 -4.68
CA ARG A 60 -15.70 17.17 -5.02
C ARG A 60 -16.78 16.61 -5.94
N LYS A 61 -16.49 15.54 -6.70
CA LYS A 61 -17.46 14.84 -7.56
C LYS A 61 -18.37 13.88 -6.81
N ASN A 62 -18.28 13.86 -5.47
CA ASN A 62 -19.04 12.98 -4.60
C ASN A 62 -18.58 11.50 -4.64
N ASP A 63 -17.40 11.19 -5.19
CA ASP A 63 -16.81 9.86 -5.11
C ASP A 63 -16.03 9.66 -3.82
N TYR A 64 -15.86 8.39 -3.45
CA TYR A 64 -15.02 7.98 -2.34
C TYR A 64 -13.86 7.12 -2.83
N ARG A 65 -12.67 7.42 -2.31
CA ARG A 65 -11.47 6.61 -2.50
C ARG A 65 -10.97 6.15 -1.13
N TYR A 66 -10.64 4.87 -1.06
CA TYR A 66 -10.08 4.27 0.15
C TYR A 66 -8.57 4.27 0.03
N VAL A 67 -7.90 4.63 1.12
CA VAL A 67 -6.45 4.72 1.18
C VAL A 67 -5.95 3.86 2.32
N LYS A 68 -5.01 2.97 2.01
CA LYS A 68 -4.23 2.21 2.97
C LYS A 68 -2.85 2.84 3.10
N VAL A 69 -2.38 3.00 4.33
CA VAL A 69 -1.15 3.69 4.68
C VAL A 69 -0.22 2.69 5.35
N ILE A 70 1.00 2.57 4.83
CA ILE A 70 2.05 1.72 5.41
C ILE A 70 3.25 2.61 5.69
N GLY A 71 3.59 2.76 6.97
CA GLY A 71 4.82 3.42 7.37
C GLY A 71 6.00 2.46 7.33
N SER A 72 7.17 2.94 6.91
CA SER A 72 8.41 2.17 7.00
C SER A 72 8.76 1.86 8.46
N GLN A 73 9.43 0.72 8.66
CA GLN A 73 10.02 0.29 9.92
C GLN A 73 11.39 -0.32 9.59
N ASN A 74 12.44 0.14 10.27
CA ASN A 74 13.81 -0.35 10.09
C ASN A 74 14.27 -0.34 8.61
N GLY A 75 13.96 0.71 7.86
CA GLY A 75 14.33 0.84 6.44
C GLY A 75 13.51 -0.01 5.45
N GLU A 76 12.44 -0.66 5.90
CA GLU A 76 11.60 -1.53 5.06
C GLU A 76 10.11 -1.22 5.19
N PHE A 77 9.35 -1.52 4.14
CA PHE A 77 7.89 -1.54 4.14
C PHE A 77 7.40 -2.97 4.28
N HIS A 78 6.69 -3.26 5.37
CA HIS A 78 6.00 -4.54 5.55
C HIS A 78 4.63 -4.43 4.88
N ILE A 79 4.47 -5.07 3.72
CA ILE A 79 3.28 -4.90 2.87
C ILE A 79 2.15 -5.82 3.32
N ILE A 80 2.45 -7.12 3.39
CA ILE A 80 1.47 -8.16 3.67
C ILE A 80 2.18 -9.47 4.05
N ASP A 81 1.52 -10.28 4.85
CA ASP A 81 1.90 -11.66 5.12
C ASP A 81 1.06 -12.60 4.27
N LEU A 82 1.71 -13.52 3.57
CA LEU A 82 1.04 -14.53 2.76
C LEU A 82 1.20 -15.91 3.41
N PRO A 83 0.22 -16.40 4.21
CA PRO A 83 0.22 -17.76 4.78
C PRO A 83 -0.03 -18.87 3.74
N ILE A 84 0.89 -19.05 2.79
CA ILE A 84 0.73 -20.00 1.67
C ILE A 84 0.67 -21.47 2.13
N GLY A 85 1.19 -21.77 3.31
CA GLY A 85 1.12 -23.09 3.94
C GLY A 85 -0.26 -23.44 4.51
N GLU A 86 -1.12 -22.45 4.73
CA GLU A 86 -2.50 -22.65 5.20
C GLU A 86 -3.51 -22.66 4.05
N ARG A 87 -3.14 -22.06 2.91
CA ARG A 87 -3.97 -21.99 1.71
C ARG A 87 -4.12 -23.38 1.08
N LYS A 88 -5.28 -24.01 1.26
CA LYS A 88 -5.63 -25.28 0.61
C LYS A 88 -6.04 -25.10 -0.86
N ILE A 89 -5.57 -25.99 -1.72
CA ILE A 89 -5.95 -26.12 -3.13
C ILE A 89 -6.26 -27.60 -3.40
N GLY A 90 -7.53 -27.98 -3.25
CA GLY A 90 -7.95 -29.38 -3.26
C GLY A 90 -7.44 -30.10 -2.01
N THR A 91 -6.68 -31.17 -2.20
CA THR A 91 -6.08 -31.98 -1.12
C THR A 91 -4.71 -31.46 -0.65
N ASP A 92 -4.06 -30.60 -1.43
CA ASP A 92 -2.73 -30.06 -1.13
C ASP A 92 -2.77 -28.61 -0.63
N THR A 93 -1.65 -28.14 -0.10
CA THR A 93 -1.44 -26.71 0.21
C THR A 93 -0.78 -25.99 -0.97
N LEU A 94 -0.97 -24.68 -1.08
CA LEU A 94 -0.26 -23.86 -2.06
C LEU A 94 1.25 -23.97 -1.88
N TYR A 95 1.73 -24.02 -0.62
CA TYR A 95 3.13 -24.32 -0.32
C TYR A 95 3.60 -25.64 -0.96
N ASN A 96 2.90 -26.75 -0.76
CA ASN A 96 3.25 -28.05 -1.35
C ASN A 96 3.29 -28.00 -2.88
N LYS A 97 2.34 -27.30 -3.49
CA LYS A 97 2.31 -27.11 -4.94
C LYS A 97 3.49 -26.30 -5.45
N ILE A 98 3.90 -25.26 -4.72
CA ILE A 98 5.05 -24.42 -5.09
C ILE A 98 6.34 -25.23 -5.00
N ILE A 99 6.61 -25.89 -3.87
CA ILE A 99 7.88 -26.62 -3.68
C ILE A 99 8.04 -27.83 -4.61
N SER A 100 6.92 -28.43 -5.06
CA SER A 100 6.94 -29.55 -6.00
C SER A 100 6.97 -29.11 -7.46
N SER A 101 6.84 -27.82 -7.73
CA SER A 101 6.85 -27.30 -9.09
C SER A 101 8.25 -26.91 -9.52
N GLU A 102 8.64 -27.33 -10.72
CA GLU A 102 9.91 -26.94 -11.34
C GLU A 102 9.91 -25.49 -11.84
N THR A 103 8.72 -24.94 -12.11
CA THR A 103 8.56 -23.59 -12.66
C THR A 103 7.46 -22.82 -11.96
N PHE A 104 7.57 -21.48 -11.96
CA PHE A 104 6.51 -20.60 -11.51
C PHE A 104 5.43 -20.46 -12.60
N GLY A 105 4.70 -21.55 -12.82
CA GLY A 105 3.68 -21.63 -13.86
C GLY A 105 2.46 -20.74 -13.60
N SER A 106 1.63 -20.57 -14.64
CA SER A 106 0.40 -19.77 -14.60
C SER A 106 -0.57 -20.20 -13.49
N GLY A 107 -0.62 -21.50 -13.17
CA GLY A 107 -1.46 -22.04 -12.10
C GLY A 107 -1.06 -21.51 -10.72
N ILE A 108 0.24 -21.55 -10.38
CA ILE A 108 0.76 -21.01 -9.12
C ILE A 108 0.54 -19.50 -9.07
N ARG A 109 0.88 -18.79 -10.15
CA ARG A 109 0.72 -17.34 -10.23
C ARG A 109 -0.73 -16.91 -9.96
N ASN A 110 -1.70 -17.61 -10.56
CA ASN A 110 -3.12 -17.33 -10.35
C ASN A 110 -3.58 -17.57 -8.91
N GLU A 111 -3.08 -18.62 -8.25
CA GLU A 111 -3.41 -18.90 -6.86
C GLU A 111 -2.82 -17.87 -5.89
N ILE A 112 -1.59 -17.42 -6.15
CA ILE A 112 -0.98 -16.32 -5.40
C ILE A 112 -1.78 -15.02 -5.62
N LEU A 113 -2.16 -14.70 -6.86
CA LEU A 113 -3.00 -13.53 -7.15
C LEU A 113 -4.37 -13.58 -6.44
N ASN A 114 -4.99 -14.76 -6.41
CA ASN A 114 -6.25 -14.98 -5.69
C ASN A 114 -6.06 -14.78 -4.19
N MET A 115 -4.94 -15.25 -3.64
CA MET A 115 -4.59 -15.09 -2.24
C MET A 115 -4.32 -13.62 -1.89
N ILE A 116 -3.51 -12.90 -2.68
CA ILE A 116 -3.29 -11.46 -2.53
C ILE A 116 -4.61 -10.71 -2.55
N SER A 117 -5.48 -11.03 -3.52
CA SER A 117 -6.81 -10.40 -3.64
C SER A 117 -7.69 -10.66 -2.43
N PHE A 118 -7.58 -11.83 -1.81
CA PHE A 118 -8.30 -12.19 -0.60
C PHE A 118 -7.77 -11.41 0.62
N GLU A 119 -6.45 -11.41 0.81
CA GLU A 119 -5.80 -10.76 1.96
C GLU A 119 -5.91 -9.24 1.90
N MET A 120 -5.86 -8.63 0.72
CA MET A 120 -6.02 -7.18 0.56
C MET A 120 -7.45 -6.70 0.80
N LYS A 121 -8.46 -7.61 0.81
CA LYS A 121 -9.92 -7.40 1.01
C LYS A 121 -10.62 -6.41 0.06
N ARG A 122 -9.91 -5.48 -0.57
CA ARG A 122 -10.43 -4.43 -1.45
C ARG A 122 -9.61 -4.31 -2.72
N ARG A 123 -10.30 -4.42 -3.86
CA ARG A 123 -9.68 -4.49 -5.18
C ARG A 123 -9.17 -3.14 -5.72
N ASN A 124 -9.73 -2.02 -5.25
CA ASN A 124 -9.49 -0.69 -5.79
C ASN A 124 -9.21 0.34 -4.68
N SER A 125 -8.13 0.16 -3.92
CA SER A 125 -7.62 1.16 -2.98
C SER A 125 -6.35 1.84 -3.52
N ILE A 126 -6.11 3.05 -3.02
CA ILE A 126 -4.82 3.72 -3.12
C ILE A 126 -3.98 3.26 -1.94
N TRP A 127 -2.72 2.95 -2.17
CA TRP A 127 -1.75 2.61 -1.14
C TRP A 127 -0.75 3.75 -1.03
N ILE A 128 -0.42 4.17 0.19
CA ILE A 128 0.63 5.15 0.43
C ILE A 128 1.69 4.50 1.30
N LEU A 129 2.87 4.29 0.73
CA LEU A 129 4.04 3.89 1.48
C LEU A 129 4.71 5.17 2.00
N VAL A 130 4.89 5.27 3.32
CA VAL A 130 5.41 6.47 4.00
C VAL A 130 6.78 6.15 4.56
N ASP A 131 7.82 6.71 3.96
CA ASP A 131 9.14 6.70 4.55
C ASP A 131 9.14 7.64 5.76
N LYS A 132 9.14 7.06 6.96
CA LYS A 132 9.11 7.83 8.21
C LYS A 132 10.38 8.63 8.44
N GLU A 133 11.53 8.14 7.97
CA GLU A 133 12.83 8.75 8.23
C GLU A 133 13.02 9.99 7.35
N ASN A 134 12.66 9.90 6.07
CA ASN A 134 12.82 10.99 5.11
C ASN A 134 11.53 11.80 4.86
N HIS A 135 10.44 11.47 5.55
CA HIS A 135 9.12 12.07 5.34
C HIS A 135 8.65 12.05 3.88
N ALA A 136 8.94 10.97 3.16
CA ALA A 136 8.57 10.79 1.76
C ALA A 136 7.29 9.94 1.63
N TYR A 137 6.46 10.25 0.64
CA TYR A 137 5.16 9.62 0.43
C TYR A 137 5.08 9.04 -0.98
N TYR A 138 4.79 7.75 -1.07
CA TYR A 138 4.80 7.01 -2.33
C TYR A 138 3.41 6.44 -2.62
N PRO A 139 2.61 7.09 -3.48
CA PRO A 139 1.27 6.63 -3.81
C PRO A 139 1.30 5.55 -4.90
N PHE A 140 0.65 4.43 -4.61
CA PHE A 140 0.50 3.28 -5.49
C PHE A 140 -0.96 2.90 -5.69
N THR A 141 -1.26 2.28 -6.82
CA THR A 141 -2.54 1.59 -7.01
C THR A 141 -2.46 0.18 -6.42
N THR A 142 -3.61 -0.41 -6.11
CA THR A 142 -3.68 -1.83 -5.69
C THR A 142 -2.99 -2.75 -6.71
N HIS A 143 -3.15 -2.48 -8.01
CA HIS A 143 -2.47 -3.22 -9.06
C HIS A 143 -0.95 -3.13 -8.94
N SER A 144 -0.40 -1.93 -8.75
CA SER A 144 1.05 -1.75 -8.61
C SER A 144 1.61 -2.47 -7.37
N ILE A 145 0.90 -2.44 -6.24
CA ILE A 145 1.30 -3.18 -5.04
C ILE A 145 1.23 -4.69 -5.29
N THR A 146 0.21 -5.17 -5.99
CA THR A 146 0.06 -6.58 -6.35
C THR A 146 1.25 -7.05 -7.19
N GLU A 147 1.68 -6.29 -8.19
CA GLU A 147 2.85 -6.61 -9.00
C GLU A 147 4.15 -6.65 -8.18
N ILE A 148 4.32 -5.72 -7.22
CA ILE A 148 5.48 -5.74 -6.31
C ILE A 148 5.50 -7.02 -5.47
N ILE A 149 4.34 -7.39 -4.89
CA ILE A 149 4.19 -8.62 -4.12
C ILE A 149 4.51 -9.84 -4.99
N LEU A 150 3.94 -9.90 -6.20
CA LEU A 150 4.12 -11.03 -7.11
C LEU A 150 5.58 -11.21 -7.52
N HIS A 151 6.26 -10.11 -7.83
CA HIS A 151 7.67 -10.12 -8.18
C HIS A 151 8.54 -10.62 -7.02
N ASP A 152 8.24 -10.25 -5.77
CA ASP A 152 8.98 -10.78 -4.61
C ASP A 152 8.77 -12.28 -4.43
N VAL A 153 7.53 -12.76 -4.57
CA VAL A 153 7.22 -14.20 -4.49
C VAL A 153 7.93 -14.98 -5.60
N GLU A 154 7.90 -14.48 -6.83
CA GLU A 154 8.59 -15.08 -7.98
C GLU A 154 10.10 -15.15 -7.76
N TYR A 155 10.71 -14.06 -7.31
CA TYR A 155 12.14 -14.01 -6.98
C TYR A 155 12.52 -15.02 -5.89
N ARG A 156 11.71 -15.16 -4.83
CA ARG A 156 11.96 -16.15 -3.76
C ARG A 156 11.82 -17.57 -4.27
N PHE A 157 10.87 -17.84 -5.17
CA PHE A 157 10.72 -19.15 -5.80
C PHE A 157 11.97 -19.51 -6.61
N GLU A 158 12.45 -18.62 -7.47
CA GLU A 158 13.64 -18.85 -8.31
C GLU A 158 14.91 -19.12 -7.48
N ARG A 159 14.97 -18.60 -6.25
CA ARG A 159 16.08 -18.76 -5.32
C ARG A 159 15.91 -19.92 -4.33
N GLY A 160 14.79 -20.64 -4.37
CA GLY A 160 14.48 -21.71 -3.42
C GLY A 160 14.25 -21.22 -1.98
N MET A 161 13.81 -19.96 -1.81
CA MET A 161 13.62 -19.29 -0.51
C MET A 161 12.13 -19.17 -0.14
N ILE A 162 11.32 -20.16 -0.51
CA ILE A 162 9.89 -20.16 -0.22
C ILE A 162 9.63 -20.79 1.14
N GLU A 163 9.04 -19.99 2.03
CA GLU A 163 8.61 -20.40 3.37
C GLU A 163 7.10 -20.60 3.44
N ARG A 164 6.60 -21.24 4.49
CA ARG A 164 5.14 -21.49 4.65
C ARG A 164 4.33 -20.20 4.85
N THR A 165 4.96 -19.16 5.36
CA THR A 165 4.42 -17.81 5.43
C THR A 165 5.43 -16.88 4.80
N ILE A 166 5.03 -16.16 3.75
CA ILE A 166 5.91 -15.22 3.06
C ILE A 166 5.58 -13.81 3.56
N GLU A 167 6.48 -13.24 4.34
CA GLU A 167 6.40 -11.84 4.76
C GLU A 167 6.98 -10.95 3.65
N ILE A 168 6.11 -10.17 3.00
CA ILE A 168 6.51 -9.30 1.88
C ILE A 168 7.06 -7.99 2.45
N LYS A 169 8.38 -7.90 2.51
CA LYS A 169 9.13 -6.71 2.90
C LYS A 169 9.79 -6.09 1.68
N VAL A 170 9.66 -4.78 1.56
CA VAL A 170 10.27 -4.03 0.46
C VAL A 170 11.16 -2.94 1.01
N PRO A 171 12.47 -2.92 0.71
CA PRO A 171 13.36 -1.86 1.17
C PRO A 171 12.90 -0.48 0.70
N VAL A 172 13.00 0.52 1.56
CA VAL A 172 12.65 1.91 1.25
C VAL A 172 13.41 2.41 0.01
N GLN A 173 14.71 2.12 -0.06
CA GLN A 173 15.56 2.51 -1.18
C GLN A 173 15.10 1.91 -2.52
N PHE A 174 14.54 0.69 -2.51
CA PHE A 174 13.99 0.08 -3.71
C PHE A 174 12.77 0.87 -4.21
N ILE A 175 11.86 1.24 -3.30
CA ILE A 175 10.67 2.03 -3.63
C ILE A 175 11.05 3.43 -4.12
N ASP A 176 11.99 4.12 -3.47
CA ASP A 176 12.46 5.43 -3.91
C ASP A 176 13.04 5.36 -5.34
N ASN A 177 13.94 4.41 -5.59
CA ASN A 177 14.52 4.19 -6.92
C ASN A 177 13.46 3.87 -7.98
N TYR A 178 12.51 2.98 -7.66
CA TYR A 178 11.37 2.68 -8.54
C TYR A 178 10.60 3.95 -8.87
N TRP A 179 10.34 4.78 -7.86
CA TRP A 179 9.47 5.92 -7.99
C TRP A 179 10.11 7.06 -8.77
N GLN A 180 11.39 7.35 -8.53
CA GLN A 180 12.16 8.29 -9.34
C GLN A 180 12.18 7.87 -10.82
N ARG A 181 12.37 6.58 -11.11
CA ARG A 181 12.32 6.05 -12.48
C ARG A 181 10.92 6.19 -13.09
N TYR A 182 9.87 5.87 -12.34
CA TYR A 182 8.49 6.04 -12.80
C TYR A 182 8.21 7.49 -13.16
N LEU A 183 8.46 8.42 -12.23
CA LEU A 183 8.17 9.86 -12.41
C LEU A 183 8.89 10.41 -13.62
N LYS A 184 10.18 10.06 -13.78
CA LYS A 184 10.97 10.42 -14.96
C LYS A 184 10.40 9.85 -16.25
N SER A 185 10.04 8.56 -16.27
CA SER A 185 9.53 7.88 -17.47
C SER A 185 8.15 8.40 -17.92
N LYS A 186 7.31 8.81 -16.96
CA LYS A 186 5.97 9.34 -17.23
C LYS A 186 5.95 10.85 -17.37
N ASN A 187 7.08 11.53 -17.11
CA ASN A 187 7.19 12.98 -17.03
C ASN A 187 6.10 13.58 -16.14
N ARG A 188 5.94 13.05 -14.92
CA ARG A 188 4.95 13.49 -13.93
C ARG A 188 5.61 13.85 -12.62
N THR A 189 5.00 14.77 -11.90
CA THR A 189 5.28 15.05 -10.48
C THR A 189 4.51 14.09 -9.57
N PRO A 190 4.95 13.89 -8.32
CA PRO A 190 4.20 13.11 -7.33
C PRO A 190 2.75 13.60 -7.20
N GLY A 191 2.56 14.92 -7.26
CA GLY A 191 1.25 15.51 -7.12
C GLY A 191 0.30 15.25 -8.28
N GLU A 192 0.80 15.22 -9.51
CA GLU A 192 0.00 14.84 -10.68
C GLU A 192 -0.39 13.36 -10.65
N VAL A 193 0.49 12.50 -10.16
CA VAL A 193 0.16 11.08 -10.03
C VAL A 193 -0.93 10.88 -8.98
N TRP A 194 -0.78 11.48 -7.81
CA TRP A 194 -1.84 11.46 -6.79
C TRP A 194 -3.18 11.97 -7.34
N ALA A 195 -3.15 13.14 -7.99
CA ALA A 195 -4.31 13.77 -8.60
C ALA A 195 -5.02 12.85 -9.61
N SER A 196 -4.27 12.00 -10.32
CA SER A 196 -4.83 10.99 -11.22
C SER A 196 -5.48 9.81 -10.49
N MET A 197 -4.94 9.38 -9.35
CA MET A 197 -5.48 8.26 -8.57
C MET A 197 -6.79 8.62 -7.84
N ILE A 198 -6.97 9.88 -7.43
CA ILE A 198 -8.16 10.31 -6.68
C ILE A 198 -9.36 10.73 -7.56
N VAL A 199 -9.13 10.98 -8.86
CA VAL A 199 -10.17 11.44 -9.82
C VAL A 199 -10.60 10.36 -10.81
N GLN A 200 -9.89 9.22 -10.89
CA GLN A 200 -10.46 7.97 -11.42
C GLN A 200 -11.74 7.65 -10.67
#